data_AF-A0A2P2M2D6-F1
#
_entry.id   AF-A0A2P2M2D6-F1
#
_cell.length_a   1.000
_cell.length_b   1.000
_cell.length_c   1.000
_cell.angle_alpha   90.00
_cell.angle_beta   90.00
_cell.angle_gamma   90.00
#
_symmetry.space_group_name_H-M   'P 1'
#
loop_
_entity.id
_entity.type
_entity.pdbx_description
1 polymer ?
#
loop_
_entity_poly.entity_id
_entity_poly.type
_entity_poly.pdbx_seq_one_letter_code
_entity_poly.pdbx_strand_id
1 'polypeptide(L)'
;MLKVICSQRDRFRTRLRETEEEIRQLKEKIGELTVELEKTKADNVKLYGKIRYIQDYNLEKVVSRGSRKHAEDLESGFSSDVESKYKKIYEDDINPFAAFSKKERDQRYKELGFRDRITLSSGRFILGNKYARTFAFFYTIGLHFLVFTCLYRMSALSHLSHGEESFAAENNLNLPHAI
;
A
#
# COMPACT_ATOMS: atom_id res chain seq x y z
N MET A 1 -43.68 -40.76 -2.01
CA MET A 1 -42.87 -39.73 -1.33
C MET A 1 -41.37 -39.96 -1.53
N LEU A 2 -40.82 -41.12 -1.17
CA LEU A 2 -39.38 -41.45 -1.34
C LEU A 2 -38.83 -41.27 -2.77
N LYS A 3 -39.57 -41.70 -3.81
CA LYS A 3 -39.15 -41.54 -5.22
C LYS A 3 -38.94 -40.07 -5.64
N VAL A 4 -39.75 -39.16 -5.10
CA VAL A 4 -39.67 -37.73 -5.41
C VAL A 4 -38.46 -37.09 -4.72
N ILE A 5 -38.12 -37.54 -3.52
CA ILE A 5 -36.93 -37.09 -2.79
C ILE A 5 -35.66 -37.59 -3.48
N CYS A 6 -35.65 -38.85 -3.93
CA CYS A 6 -34.55 -39.41 -4.70
C CYS A 6 -34.33 -38.65 -6.02
N SER A 7 -35.40 -38.36 -6.79
CA SER A 7 -35.26 -37.64 -8.06
C SER A 7 -34.78 -36.20 -7.88
N GLN A 8 -35.21 -35.50 -6.82
CA GLN A 8 -34.70 -34.17 -6.49
C GLN A 8 -33.22 -34.20 -6.13
N ARG A 9 -32.81 -35.12 -5.25
CA ARG A 9 -31.39 -35.32 -4.89
C ARG A 9 -30.54 -35.59 -6.12
N ASP A 10 -31.01 -36.46 -7.01
CA ASP A 10 -30.25 -36.85 -8.19
C ASP A 10 -30.12 -35.66 -9.15
N ARG A 11 -31.15 -34.82 -9.30
CA ARG A 11 -31.07 -33.56 -10.05
C ARG A 11 -30.07 -32.57 -9.44
N PHE A 12 -30.03 -32.43 -8.13
CA PHE A 12 -29.03 -31.58 -7.47
C PHE A 12 -27.61 -32.12 -7.65
N ARG A 13 -27.41 -33.44 -7.57
CA ARG A 13 -26.12 -34.08 -7.85
C ARG A 13 -25.67 -33.88 -9.29
N THR A 14 -26.58 -34.01 -10.25
CA THR A 14 -26.30 -33.75 -11.67
C THR A 14 -25.85 -32.31 -11.87
N ARG A 15 -26.59 -31.34 -11.33
CA ARG A 15 -26.22 -29.91 -11.40
C ARG A 15 -24.89 -29.61 -10.72
N LEU A 16 -24.65 -30.20 -9.55
CA LEU A 16 -23.38 -30.03 -8.86
C LEU A 16 -22.22 -30.53 -9.72
N ARG A 17 -22.36 -31.71 -10.33
CA ARG A 17 -21.34 -32.28 -11.20
C ARG A 17 -21.12 -31.44 -12.46
N GLU A 18 -22.19 -30.91 -13.05
CA GLU A 18 -22.10 -29.99 -14.19
C GLU A 18 -21.34 -28.71 -13.82
N THR A 19 -21.67 -28.09 -12.69
CA THR A 19 -20.97 -26.89 -12.21
C THR A 19 -19.51 -27.17 -11.83
N GLU A 20 -19.22 -28.31 -11.20
CA GLU A 20 -17.85 -28.72 -10.89
C GLU A 20 -17.01 -28.89 -12.17
N GLU A 21 -17.61 -29.47 -13.21
CA GLU A 21 -16.98 -29.65 -14.52
C GLU A 21 -16.76 -28.31 -15.23
N GLU A 22 -17.74 -27.40 -15.21
CA GLU A 22 -17.58 -26.04 -15.74
C GLU A 22 -16.46 -25.29 -15.02
N ILE A 23 -16.37 -25.39 -13.70
CA ILE A 23 -15.28 -24.79 -12.92
C ILE A 23 -13.92 -25.37 -13.35
N ARG A 24 -13.83 -26.69 -13.56
CA ARG A 24 -12.60 -27.34 -14.03
C ARG A 24 -12.18 -26.81 -15.39
N GLN A 25 -13.12 -26.74 -16.34
CA GLN A 25 -12.87 -26.22 -17.69
C GLN A 25 -12.48 -24.73 -17.68
N LEU A 26 -13.11 -23.92 -16.84
CA LEU A 26 -12.75 -22.51 -16.70
C LEU A 26 -11.33 -22.35 -16.13
N LYS A 27 -10.94 -23.16 -15.14
CA LYS A 27 -9.57 -23.14 -14.59
C LYS A 27 -8.53 -23.54 -15.62
N GLU A 28 -8.82 -24.55 -16.44
CA GLU A 28 -7.96 -24.97 -17.54
C GLU A 28 -7.78 -23.84 -18.57
N LYS A 29 -8.87 -23.23 -19.02
CA LYS A 29 -8.84 -22.06 -19.92
C LYS A 29 -8.05 -20.89 -19.35
N ILE A 30 -8.19 -20.61 -18.05
CA ILE A 30 -7.40 -19.56 -17.38
C ILE A 30 -5.91 -19.91 -17.46
N GLY A 31 -5.54 -21.17 -17.23
CA GLY A 31 -4.16 -21.64 -17.36
C GLY A 31 -3.62 -21.47 -18.78
N GLU A 32 -4.36 -21.93 -19.79
CA GLU A 32 -3.98 -21.80 -21.20
C GLU A 32 -3.81 -20.33 -21.62
N LEU A 33 -4.78 -19.47 -21.30
CA LEU A 33 -4.73 -18.04 -21.61
C LEU A 33 -3.55 -17.37 -20.89
N THR A 34 -3.23 -17.77 -19.66
CA THR A 34 -2.07 -17.23 -18.93
C THR A 34 -0.76 -17.58 -19.64
N VAL A 35 -0.61 -18.81 -20.12
CA VAL A 35 0.56 -19.24 -20.88
C VAL A 35 0.67 -18.48 -22.20
N GLU A 36 -0.42 -18.33 -22.94
CA GLU A 36 -0.45 -17.59 -24.20
C GLU A 36 -0.12 -16.10 -24.00
N LEU A 37 -0.62 -15.50 -22.91
CA LEU A 37 -0.34 -14.12 -22.54
C LEU A 37 1.16 -13.93 -22.25
N GLU A 38 1.77 -14.81 -21.46
CA GLU A 38 3.22 -14.74 -21.18
C GLU A 38 4.06 -14.97 -22.45
N LYS A 39 3.67 -15.92 -23.31
CA LYS A 39 4.31 -16.13 -24.61
C LYS A 39 4.25 -14.87 -25.48
N THR A 40 3.07 -14.25 -25.60
CA THR A 40 2.86 -13.03 -26.38
C THR A 40 3.67 -11.86 -25.83
N LYS A 41 3.75 -11.71 -24.50
CA LYS A 41 4.62 -10.72 -23.85
C LYS A 41 6.09 -10.93 -24.23
N ALA A 42 6.59 -12.16 -24.16
CA ALA A 42 7.97 -12.47 -24.50
C ALA A 42 8.27 -12.17 -25.98
N ASP A 43 7.34 -12.49 -26.88
CA ASP A 43 7.48 -12.20 -28.30
C ASP A 43 7.41 -10.70 -28.60
N ASN A 44 6.57 -9.93 -27.89
CA ASN A 44 6.52 -8.46 -27.99
C ASN A 44 7.85 -7.81 -27.58
N VAL A 45 8.50 -8.29 -26.51
CA VAL A 45 9.83 -7.78 -26.10
C VAL A 45 10.88 -8.05 -27.18
N LYS A 46 10.88 -9.24 -27.79
CA LYS A 46 11.80 -9.56 -28.90
C LYS A 46 11.53 -8.69 -30.12
N LEU A 47 10.26 -8.45 -30.45
CA LEU A 47 9.88 -7.60 -31.58
C LEU A 47 10.34 -6.15 -31.35
N TYR A 48 10.16 -5.63 -30.14
CA TYR A 48 10.69 -4.33 -29.75
C TYR A 48 12.21 -4.25 -29.95
N GLY A 49 12.96 -5.27 -29.49
CA GLY A 49 14.40 -5.36 -29.72
C GLY A 49 14.80 -5.33 -31.21
N LYS A 50 14.07 -6.04 -32.06
CA LYS A 50 14.30 -6.02 -33.52
C LYS A 50 14.02 -4.65 -34.14
N ILE A 51 12.92 -4.00 -33.75
CA ILE A 51 12.56 -2.65 -34.23
C ILE A 51 13.66 -1.67 -33.85
N ARG A 52 14.10 -1.68 -32.58
CA ARG A 52 15.17 -0.81 -32.09
C ARG A 52 16.48 -1.05 -32.84
N TYR A 53 16.88 -2.30 -33.04
CA TYR A 53 18.08 -2.64 -33.82
C TYR A 53 18.02 -2.08 -35.26
N ILE A 54 16.87 -2.21 -35.93
CA ILE A 54 16.68 -1.69 -37.29
C ILE A 54 16.67 -0.15 -37.31
N GLN A 55 16.08 0.50 -36.31
CA GLN A 55 16.09 1.95 -36.16
C GLN A 55 17.51 2.47 -35.94
N ASP A 56 18.27 1.86 -35.03
CA ASP A 56 19.67 2.22 -34.75
C ASP A 56 20.56 2.00 -35.99
N TYR A 57 20.39 0.89 -36.71
CA TYR A 57 21.15 0.62 -37.95
C TYR A 57 20.78 1.57 -39.10
N ASN A 58 19.51 1.98 -39.22
CA ASN A 58 19.11 3.01 -40.18
C ASN A 58 19.65 4.39 -39.79
N LEU A 59 19.68 4.72 -38.50
CA LEU A 59 20.28 5.97 -38.00
C LEU A 59 21.77 6.03 -38.35
N GLU A 60 22.52 4.94 -38.14
CA GLU A 60 23.93 4.82 -38.51
C GLU A 60 24.15 5.02 -40.03
N LYS A 61 23.28 4.44 -40.86
CA LYS A 61 23.30 4.67 -42.33
C LYS A 61 22.95 6.09 -42.75
N VAL A 62 22.06 6.77 -42.03
CA VAL A 62 21.63 8.15 -42.33
C VAL A 62 22.68 9.18 -41.89
N VAL A 63 23.43 8.93 -40.83
CA VAL A 63 24.58 9.78 -40.46
C VAL A 63 25.65 9.81 -41.55
N SER A 64 25.77 8.74 -42.35
CA SER A 64 26.67 8.68 -43.52
C SER A 64 26.12 9.36 -44.79
N ARG A 65 24.85 9.75 -44.84
CA ARG A 65 24.23 10.44 -45.99
C ARG A 65 23.39 11.60 -45.46
N GLY A 66 24.06 12.75 -45.36
CA GLY A 66 23.57 13.95 -44.70
C GLY A 66 22.08 14.27 -44.87
N SER A 67 21.50 14.69 -43.74
CA SER A 67 20.21 15.36 -43.61
C SER A 67 18.96 14.49 -43.82
N ARG A 68 18.35 14.08 -42.71
CA ARG A 68 16.89 14.17 -42.59
C ARG A 68 16.46 14.47 -41.17
N LYS A 69 15.65 15.51 -41.06
CA LYS A 69 14.94 15.98 -39.88
C LYS A 69 14.28 14.81 -39.16
N HIS A 70 14.36 14.86 -37.83
CA HIS A 70 13.51 14.16 -36.89
C HIS A 70 12.11 13.94 -37.49
N ALA A 71 11.84 12.72 -37.95
CA ALA A 71 10.47 12.26 -38.08
C ALA A 71 10.03 12.00 -36.64
N GLU A 72 9.65 13.07 -35.94
CA GLU A 72 8.80 12.92 -34.77
C GLU A 72 7.55 12.22 -35.26
N ASP A 73 7.44 10.96 -34.83
CA ASP A 73 6.36 10.05 -35.10
C ASP A 73 5.09 10.64 -34.47
N LEU A 74 4.34 11.38 -35.29
CA LEU A 74 3.18 12.20 -34.87
C LEU A 74 1.97 11.35 -34.42
N GLU A 75 2.15 10.04 -34.24
CA GLU A 75 1.17 9.08 -33.69
C GLU A 75 1.52 8.60 -32.26
N SER A 76 2.53 9.20 -31.62
CA SER A 76 3.11 8.76 -30.34
C SER A 76 2.23 8.98 -29.08
N GLY A 77 0.96 9.38 -29.19
CA GLY A 77 0.13 9.65 -28.00
C GLY A 77 -0.29 8.39 -27.22
N PHE A 78 -0.56 7.28 -27.93
CA PHE A 78 -0.98 6.01 -27.33
C PHE A 78 0.09 4.91 -27.46
N SER A 79 0.89 4.96 -28.53
CA SER A 79 2.01 4.04 -28.75
C SER A 79 3.13 4.23 -27.71
N SER A 80 3.37 5.47 -27.26
CA SER A 80 4.44 5.81 -26.31
C SER A 80 4.35 5.03 -24.99
N ASP A 81 3.15 4.86 -24.43
CA ASP A 81 3.00 4.16 -23.15
C ASP A 81 3.31 2.67 -23.27
N VAL A 82 2.84 2.06 -24.37
CA VAL A 82 3.08 0.64 -24.69
C VAL A 82 4.56 0.44 -25.02
N GLU A 83 5.13 1.32 -25.83
CA GLU A 83 6.53 1.32 -26.21
C GLU A 83 7.44 1.52 -24.98
N SER A 84 7.12 2.48 -24.11
CA SER A 84 7.85 2.75 -22.86
C SER A 84 7.86 1.54 -21.93
N LYS A 85 6.74 0.80 -21.86
CA LYS A 85 6.65 -0.43 -21.07
C LYS A 85 7.59 -1.50 -21.59
N TYR A 86 7.58 -1.78 -22.90
CA TYR A 86 8.44 -2.81 -23.49
C TYR A 86 9.91 -2.38 -23.59
N LYS A 87 10.16 -1.08 -23.78
CA LYS A 87 11.49 -0.45 -23.69
C LYS A 87 12.13 -0.70 -22.34
N LYS A 88 11.41 -0.43 -21.26
CA LYS A 88 11.92 -0.67 -19.90
C LYS A 88 12.23 -2.14 -19.66
N ILE A 89 11.32 -3.05 -20.06
CA ILE A 89 11.54 -4.50 -19.92
C ILE A 89 12.78 -4.95 -20.71
N TYR A 90 12.96 -4.44 -21.93
CA TYR A 90 14.12 -4.73 -22.77
C TYR A 90 15.43 -4.17 -22.18
N GLU A 91 15.43 -2.92 -21.70
CA GLU A 91 16.61 -2.30 -21.09
C GLU A 91 17.01 -2.98 -19.77
N ASP A 92 16.04 -3.44 -18.99
CA ASP A 92 16.26 -4.23 -17.78
C ASP A 92 16.86 -5.61 -18.10
N ASP A 93 16.48 -6.24 -19.21
CA ASP A 93 16.97 -7.55 -19.66
C ASP A 93 18.35 -7.48 -20.34
N ILE A 94 18.62 -6.43 -21.11
CA ILE A 94 19.86 -6.28 -21.89
C ILE A 94 21.04 -5.76 -21.07
N ASN A 95 20.81 -5.14 -19.91
CA ASN A 95 21.89 -4.55 -19.13
C ASN A 95 22.54 -5.60 -18.20
N PRO A 96 23.76 -6.09 -18.49
CA PRO A 96 24.43 -7.11 -17.69
C PRO A 96 24.73 -6.64 -16.25
N PHE A 97 24.78 -5.32 -16.02
CA PHE A 97 24.97 -4.72 -14.71
C PHE A 97 23.65 -4.44 -13.96
N ALA A 98 22.49 -4.45 -14.61
CA ALA A 98 21.20 -4.31 -13.94
C ALA A 98 20.86 -5.58 -13.14
N ALA A 99 21.10 -6.76 -13.72
CA ALA A 99 20.94 -8.03 -13.03
C ALA A 99 21.91 -8.18 -11.84
N PHE A 100 23.17 -7.74 -12.00
CA PHE A 100 24.17 -7.78 -10.93
C PHE A 100 23.92 -6.73 -9.85
N SER A 101 23.62 -5.49 -10.21
CA SER A 101 23.30 -4.42 -9.24
C SER A 101 21.97 -4.64 -8.52
N LYS A 102 20.98 -5.29 -9.14
CA LYS A 102 19.74 -5.71 -8.47
C LYS A 102 20.04 -6.81 -7.45
N LYS A 103 20.85 -7.81 -7.82
CA LYS A 103 21.29 -8.89 -6.92
C LYS A 103 22.16 -8.38 -5.77
N GLU A 104 23.06 -7.42 -6.03
CA GLU A 104 23.88 -6.76 -5.00
C GLU A 104 23.05 -5.84 -4.10
N ARG A 105 22.08 -5.07 -4.65
CA ARG A 105 21.12 -4.30 -3.85
C ARG A 105 20.27 -5.21 -2.95
N ASP A 106 19.77 -6.33 -3.48
CA ASP A 106 18.97 -7.29 -2.72
C ASP A 106 19.77 -8.03 -1.64
N GLN A 107 21.08 -8.25 -1.85
CA GLN A 107 21.99 -8.76 -0.81
C GLN A 107 22.35 -7.70 0.24
N ARG A 108 22.63 -6.45 -0.17
CA ARG A 108 22.85 -5.31 0.73
C ARG A 108 21.62 -4.99 1.59
N TYR A 109 20.41 -5.17 1.07
CA TYR A 109 19.15 -5.06 1.83
C TYR A 109 18.94 -6.20 2.85
N LYS A 110 19.56 -7.36 2.63
CA LYS A 110 19.51 -8.50 3.56
C LYS A 110 20.59 -8.43 4.63
N GLU A 111 21.73 -7.83 4.32
CA GLU A 111 22.88 -7.72 5.23
C GLU A 111 22.91 -6.41 6.05
N LEU A 112 22.19 -5.36 5.63
CA LEU A 112 22.05 -4.11 6.38
C LEU A 112 20.58 -3.78 6.64
N GLY A 113 20.14 -3.95 7.89
CA GLY A 113 19.10 -3.09 8.46
C GLY A 113 17.79 -3.72 8.92
N PHE A 114 17.76 -4.89 9.57
CA PHE A 114 16.55 -5.27 10.33
C PHE A 114 16.28 -4.28 11.49
N ARG A 115 17.32 -3.68 12.08
CA ARG A 115 17.23 -2.65 13.12
C ARG A 115 16.93 -1.23 12.61
N ASP A 116 17.37 -0.87 11.41
CA ASP A 116 17.20 0.47 10.85
C ASP A 116 15.83 0.65 10.15
N ARG A 117 15.28 -0.46 9.62
CA ARG A 117 13.93 -0.52 9.05
C ARG A 117 12.83 -0.31 10.09
N ILE A 118 13.07 -0.70 11.34
CA ILE A 118 12.14 -0.45 12.44
C ILE A 118 12.18 1.02 12.84
N THR A 119 13.36 1.61 13.07
CA THR A 119 13.50 3.03 13.47
C THR A 119 12.94 3.99 12.41
N LEU A 120 13.28 3.79 11.13
CA LEU A 120 12.79 4.64 10.05
C LEU A 120 11.32 4.37 9.70
N SER A 121 10.83 3.12 9.79
CA SER A 121 9.39 2.86 9.59
C SER A 121 8.55 3.41 10.74
N SER A 122 8.99 3.32 11.99
CA SER A 122 8.31 3.94 13.13
C SER A 122 8.21 5.46 12.97
N GLY A 123 9.29 6.14 12.55
CA GLY A 123 9.26 7.58 12.28
C GLY A 123 8.35 7.97 11.11
N ARG A 124 8.38 7.21 10.01
CA ARG A 124 7.57 7.50 8.81
C ARG A 124 6.12 7.03 8.94
N PHE A 125 5.84 6.04 9.79
CA PHE A 125 4.50 5.57 10.14
C PHE A 125 3.78 6.61 10.99
N ILE A 126 4.49 7.31 11.88
CA ILE A 126 3.94 8.45 12.63
C ILE A 126 3.63 9.64 11.70
N LEU A 127 4.51 9.94 10.74
CA LEU A 127 4.37 11.12 9.88
C LEU A 127 3.46 10.92 8.65
N GLY A 128 3.41 9.68 8.12
CA GLY A 128 2.74 9.33 6.88
C GLY A 128 1.37 8.66 7.04
N ASN A 129 1.06 8.08 8.20
CA ASN A 129 -0.19 7.33 8.37
C ASN A 129 -1.31 8.22 8.92
N LYS A 130 -2.47 8.23 8.23
CA LYS A 130 -3.67 8.96 8.66
C LYS A 130 -4.07 8.62 10.11
N TYR A 131 -3.87 7.37 10.51
CA TYR A 131 -4.18 6.89 11.86
C TYR A 131 -3.25 7.44 12.94
N ALA A 132 -1.96 7.67 12.64
CA ALA A 132 -1.03 8.22 13.62
C ALA A 132 -1.33 9.69 13.94
N ARG A 133 -1.74 10.47 12.92
CA ARG A 133 -2.23 11.84 13.13
C ARG A 133 -3.47 11.84 14.01
N THR A 134 -4.44 10.98 13.70
CA THR A 134 -5.66 10.83 14.51
C THR A 134 -5.34 10.43 15.95
N PHE A 135 -4.40 9.50 16.16
CA PHE A 135 -3.97 9.10 17.51
C PHE A 135 -3.33 10.25 18.30
N ALA A 136 -2.47 11.06 17.67
CA ALA A 136 -1.87 12.23 18.30
C ALA A 136 -2.93 13.29 18.67
N PHE A 137 -3.92 13.53 17.81
CA PHE A 137 -5.04 14.42 18.10
C PHE A 137 -5.88 13.94 19.31
N PHE A 138 -6.17 12.64 19.39
CA PHE A 138 -6.87 12.10 20.55
C PHE A 138 -6.02 12.14 21.82
N TYR A 139 -4.72 11.91 21.70
CA TYR A 139 -3.78 12.00 22.82
C TYR A 139 -3.73 13.42 23.41
N THR A 140 -3.62 14.45 22.56
CA THR A 140 -3.61 15.84 23.04
C THR A 140 -4.95 16.20 23.68
N ILE A 141 -6.08 15.82 23.09
CA ILE A 141 -7.42 16.04 23.67
C ILE A 141 -7.57 15.34 25.03
N GLY A 142 -7.18 14.06 25.13
CA GLY A 142 -7.24 13.31 26.37
C GLY A 142 -6.38 13.94 27.47
N LEU A 143 -5.19 14.41 27.12
CA LEU A 143 -4.31 15.11 28.06
C LEU A 143 -4.94 16.42 28.55
N HIS A 144 -5.59 17.19 27.68
CA HIS A 144 -6.32 18.39 28.09
C HIS A 144 -7.46 18.04 29.04
N PHE A 145 -8.29 17.04 28.72
CA PHE A 145 -9.37 16.58 29.62
C PHE A 145 -8.84 16.14 30.99
N LEU A 146 -7.70 15.44 31.01
CA LEU A 146 -7.06 14.99 32.24
C LEU A 146 -6.59 16.17 33.08
N VAL A 147 -5.90 17.15 32.46
CA VAL A 147 -5.45 18.36 33.15
C VAL A 147 -6.62 19.18 33.66
N PHE A 148 -7.67 19.38 32.85
CA PHE A 148 -8.89 20.07 33.28
C PHE A 148 -9.58 19.34 34.44
N THR A 149 -9.64 18.01 34.40
CA THR A 149 -10.21 17.21 35.50
C THR A 149 -9.35 17.33 36.76
N CYS A 150 -8.02 17.32 36.62
CA CYS A 150 -7.10 17.50 37.73
C CYS A 150 -7.25 18.89 38.37
N LEU A 151 -7.29 19.94 37.54
CA LEU A 151 -7.56 21.31 37.99
C LEU A 151 -8.95 21.46 38.61
N TYR A 152 -9.97 20.84 38.04
CA TYR A 152 -11.33 20.87 38.59
C TYR A 152 -11.39 20.16 39.94
N ARG A 153 -10.75 18.99 40.08
CA ARG A 153 -10.65 18.28 41.36
C ARG A 153 -9.87 19.08 42.39
N MET A 154 -8.74 19.68 42.01
CA MET A 154 -7.93 20.53 42.88
C MET A 154 -8.67 21.81 43.27
N SER A 155 -9.40 22.42 42.35
CA SER A 155 -10.25 23.60 42.57
C SER A 155 -11.44 23.28 43.46
N ALA A 156 -12.10 22.14 43.25
CA ALA A 156 -13.17 21.67 44.11
C ALA A 156 -12.66 21.34 45.52
N LEU A 157 -11.48 20.72 45.64
CA LEU A 157 -10.81 20.49 46.93
C LEU A 157 -10.39 21.80 47.60
N SER A 158 -9.85 22.78 46.85
CA SER A 158 -9.46 24.07 47.42
C SER A 158 -10.68 24.89 47.84
N HIS A 159 -11.78 24.83 47.09
CA HIS A 159 -13.04 25.45 47.47
C HIS A 159 -13.64 24.79 48.73
N LEU A 160 -13.52 23.47 48.87
CA LEU A 160 -13.94 22.77 50.09
C LEU A 160 -13.05 23.11 51.29
N SER A 161 -11.73 23.20 51.08
CA SER A 161 -10.77 23.58 52.13
C SER A 161 -10.95 25.02 52.59
N HIS A 162 -11.24 25.96 51.68
CA HIS A 162 -11.58 27.34 52.07
C HIS A 162 -12.95 27.42 52.76
N GLY A 163 -13.89 26.55 52.40
CA GLY A 163 -15.19 26.42 53.08
C GLY A 163 -15.08 25.79 54.48
N GLU A 164 -14.17 24.83 54.67
CA GLU A 164 -13.87 24.26 55.98
C GLU A 164 -13.14 25.26 56.88
N GLU A 165 -12.20 26.06 56.36
CA GLU A 165 -11.57 27.13 57.13
C GLU A 165 -12.56 28.25 57.49
N SER A 166 -13.52 28.59 56.62
CA SER A 166 -14.56 29.56 56.98
C SER A 166 -15.52 29.02 58.05
N PHE A 167 -15.93 27.75 57.95
CA PHE A 167 -16.76 27.10 58.98
C PHE A 167 -16.01 26.84 60.29
N ALA A 168 -14.72 26.50 60.23
CA ALA A 168 -13.86 26.32 61.40
C ALA A 168 -13.58 27.67 62.08
N ALA A 169 -13.32 28.74 61.33
CA ALA A 169 -13.16 30.08 61.88
C ALA A 169 -14.45 30.60 62.54
N GLU A 170 -15.61 30.34 61.93
CA GLU A 170 -16.92 30.72 62.49
C GLU A 170 -17.28 29.93 63.76
N ASN A 171 -16.92 28.65 63.84
CA ASN A 171 -17.10 27.85 65.06
C ASN A 171 -16.12 28.23 66.19
N ASN A 172 -14.89 28.66 65.88
CA ASN A 172 -13.93 29.13 66.89
C ASN A 172 -14.28 30.52 67.45
N LEU A 173 -15.06 31.33 66.73
CA LEU A 173 -15.59 32.61 67.22
C LEU A 173 -16.84 32.46 68.10
N ASN A 174 -17.49 31.29 68.10
CA ASN A 174 -18.71 31.00 68.85
C ASN A 174 -18.48 30.12 70.11
N LEU A 175 -17.25 30.03 70.64
CA LEU A 175 -17.09 29.50 72.00
C LEU A 175 -17.53 30.57 73.01
N PRO A 176 -18.60 30.35 73.80
CA PRO A 176 -18.91 31.24 74.90
C PRO A 176 -17.81 31.11 75.96
N HIS A 177 -17.21 32.25 76.31
CA HIS A 177 -16.42 32.38 77.53
C HIS A 177 -17.35 32.10 78.73
N ALA A 178 -17.33 30.87 79.24
CA ALA A 178 -17.96 30.52 80.51
C ALA A 178 -16.98 30.84 81.65
N ILE A 179 -17.46 31.63 82.61
CA ILE A 179 -16.88 31.91 83.93
C ILE A 179 -17.06 30.68 84.82
#